data_AF-B4HYT2-F1
#
_entry.id   AF-B4HYT2-F1
#
_cell.length_a   1.000
_cell.length_b   1.000
_cell.length_c   1.000
_cell.angle_alpha   90.00
_cell.angle_beta   90.00
_cell.angle_gamma   90.00
#
_symmetry.space_group_name_H-M   'P 1'
#
loop_
_entity.id
_entity.type
_entity.pdbx_description
1 polymer ?
#
loop_
_entity_poly.entity_id
_entity_poly.type
_entity_poly.pdbx_seq_one_letter_code
_entity_poly.pdbx_strand_id
1 'polypeptide(L)'
;MLVECRSADEKRILQEDAFSFVQYQKPPPNSEIDRKASVIMYGIDTVSRTNLRRLMPMVFEFLKSPGWYEMMGYNKVADNSYPNIFPILTGYSPSSAENQICDTSQPGCLDEIPFIWKEMKKNGYLTAYAEDTLIINTFNYVKPGFLSRPTDYYFRPVLDALEKKTNKHYYPGCKMAYCLGRRLANSYIFDYCRQFMQRFVADRPIWGMFWSNHISHDDFSMLSAMQHKIVGDLLNFEKDGSFEHTIMIFFSDHGSRFGPLMRTKESFLEARQPIMFIYSPPWFREKYPQYVEALAQNQNRLSSNFDVYNTLKHIINIEGLVEDTKWAYDCPQCQSLFYPLPESRSCSEAAIPEAYCTCHNYEEVQEDHGTWRMAELVVDRINQYLQYNNLQNLCSSLTLRVINITEVRMLESDEYVGLGKGLRHYHTKFQVHQNLAEFFATVLYDRRTEELHINVELINRINIYRADAECVDDGTQKLFCICLSKLRNNESTPTIQ
;
A
#
# COMPACT_ATOMS: atom_id res chain seq x y z
N MET A 1 6.46 -8.41 27.13
CA MET A 1 6.92 -8.33 28.52
C MET A 1 7.16 -6.87 28.85
N LEU A 2 6.46 -6.33 29.85
CA LEU A 2 6.74 -5.01 30.41
C LEU A 2 7.78 -5.19 31.51
N VAL A 3 8.79 -4.33 31.52
CA VAL A 3 9.91 -4.39 32.46
C VAL A 3 10.03 -3.04 33.14
N GLU A 4 10.04 -3.05 34.47
CA GLU A 4 10.20 -1.87 35.29
C GLU A 4 11.56 -1.93 36.01
N CYS A 5 12.34 -0.87 35.90
CA CYS A 5 13.49 -0.63 36.75
C CYS A 5 13.03 0.26 37.91
N ARG A 6 13.17 -0.23 39.14
CA ARG A 6 12.74 0.48 40.36
C ARG A 6 13.96 0.92 41.18
N SER A 7 13.77 1.93 42.01
CA SER A 7 14.74 2.31 43.04
C SER A 7 15.01 1.15 43.99
N ALA A 8 16.13 1.19 44.72
CA ALA A 8 16.50 0.13 45.66
C ALA A 8 15.46 -0.10 46.78
N ASP A 9 14.65 0.90 47.09
CA ASP A 9 13.53 0.80 48.03
C ASP A 9 12.20 0.36 47.38
N GLU A 10 12.22 0.04 46.08
CA GLU A 10 11.11 -0.39 45.21
C GLU A 10 9.95 0.60 45.05
N LYS A 11 10.02 1.76 45.71
CA LYS A 11 8.93 2.76 45.77
C LYS A 11 8.80 3.59 44.50
N ARG A 12 9.91 3.83 43.80
CA ARG A 12 9.93 4.70 42.62
C ARG A 12 10.30 3.91 41.38
N ILE A 13 9.44 3.94 40.38
CA ILE A 13 9.78 3.46 39.04
C ILE A 13 10.75 4.48 38.41
N LEU A 14 11.96 4.02 38.09
CA LEU A 14 13.01 4.81 37.45
C LEU A 14 12.89 4.74 35.93
N GLN A 15 12.49 3.58 35.40
CA GLN A 15 12.35 3.34 33.98
C GLN A 15 11.34 2.23 33.72
N GLU A 16 10.59 2.36 32.63
CA GLU A 16 9.75 1.31 32.07
C GLU A 16 10.17 1.07 30.62
N ASP A 17 10.22 -0.20 30.21
CA ASP A 17 10.42 -0.60 28.82
C ASP A 17 9.52 -1.81 28.50
N ALA A 18 9.32 -2.08 27.22
CA ALA A 18 8.57 -3.23 26.76
C ALA A 18 9.37 -4.01 25.72
N PHE A 19 9.28 -5.33 25.80
CA PHE A 19 9.98 -6.25 24.92
C PHE A 19 9.01 -7.28 24.35
N SER A 20 9.11 -7.53 23.05
CA SER A 20 8.41 -8.61 22.36
C SER A 20 9.42 -9.66 21.94
N PHE A 21 9.05 -10.93 22.11
CA PHE A 21 9.90 -12.07 21.76
C PHE A 21 9.17 -13.00 20.81
N VAL A 22 9.89 -13.51 19.82
CA VAL A 22 9.44 -14.65 19.02
C VAL A 22 9.57 -15.89 19.90
N GLN A 23 8.45 -16.31 20.49
CA GLN A 23 8.45 -17.46 21.41
C GLN A 23 8.77 -18.75 20.66
N TYR A 24 9.59 -19.61 21.26
CA TYR A 24 9.83 -20.94 20.70
C TYR A 24 8.55 -21.78 20.77
N GLN A 25 8.02 -22.13 19.62
CA GLN A 25 7.01 -23.16 19.46
C GLN A 25 7.70 -24.37 18.83
N LYS A 26 7.48 -25.58 19.36
CA LYS A 26 8.05 -26.80 18.76
C LYS A 26 7.58 -26.86 17.29
N PRO A 27 8.47 -26.69 16.32
CA PRO A 27 8.04 -26.58 14.94
C PRO A 27 7.61 -27.96 14.44
N PRO A 28 6.65 -28.06 13.50
CA PRO A 28 6.32 -29.33 12.88
C PRO A 28 7.56 -29.90 12.18
N PRO A 29 7.75 -31.24 12.13
CA PRO A 29 8.92 -31.85 11.52
C PRO A 29 9.11 -31.31 10.10
N ASN A 30 10.33 -30.86 9.78
CA ASN A 30 10.66 -30.50 8.40
C ASN A 30 10.86 -31.80 7.63
N SER A 31 9.92 -32.15 6.76
CA SER A 31 9.95 -33.39 5.98
C SER A 31 10.65 -33.23 4.64
N GLU A 32 11.08 -32.02 4.27
CA GLU A 32 11.63 -31.73 2.95
C GLU A 32 13.15 -31.75 2.95
N ILE A 33 13.69 -32.47 1.97
CA ILE A 33 15.13 -32.68 1.75
C ILE A 33 15.74 -31.50 0.98
N ASP A 34 14.94 -30.82 0.15
CA ASP A 34 15.41 -29.76 -0.75
C ASP A 34 15.31 -28.37 -0.13
N ARG A 35 16.35 -27.55 -0.38
CA ARG A 35 16.46 -26.18 0.12
C ARG A 35 15.41 -25.28 -0.56
N LYS A 36 14.47 -24.76 0.23
CA LYS A 36 13.51 -23.73 -0.18
C LYS A 36 13.94 -22.32 0.27
N ALA A 37 13.62 -21.32 -0.55
CA ALA A 37 13.85 -19.92 -0.20
C ALA A 37 12.85 -19.45 0.85
N SER A 38 13.34 -18.82 1.91
CA SER A 38 12.47 -18.05 2.80
C SER A 38 12.03 -16.77 2.10
N VAL A 39 10.87 -16.22 2.48
CA VAL A 39 10.32 -14.98 1.91
C VAL A 39 9.98 -14.01 3.02
N ILE A 40 10.61 -12.84 3.02
CA ILE A 40 10.33 -11.79 4.01
C ILE A 40 9.91 -10.53 3.28
N MET A 41 8.72 -10.05 3.59
CA MET A 41 8.17 -8.82 3.06
C MET A 41 8.33 -7.72 4.11
N TYR A 42 9.26 -6.80 3.86
CA TYR A 42 9.53 -5.62 4.68
C TYR A 42 8.78 -4.44 4.07
N GLY A 43 7.71 -4.00 4.72
CA GLY A 43 6.79 -3.01 4.19
C GLY A 43 6.79 -1.69 4.96
N ILE A 44 6.76 -0.59 4.23
CA ILE A 44 6.54 0.75 4.77
C ILE A 44 5.39 1.40 4.00
N ASP A 45 4.36 1.82 4.71
CA ASP A 45 3.21 2.51 4.15
C ASP A 45 3.60 3.88 3.56
N THR A 46 3.00 4.25 2.43
CA THR A 46 3.06 5.62 1.87
C THR A 46 4.48 6.02 1.42
N VAL A 47 5.16 5.15 0.66
CA VAL A 47 6.50 5.43 0.13
C VAL A 47 6.54 5.26 -1.38
N SER A 48 6.54 6.39 -2.10
CA SER A 48 6.77 6.41 -3.54
C SER A 48 8.23 6.19 -3.90
N ARG A 49 8.49 5.76 -5.15
CA ARG A 49 9.83 5.66 -5.72
C ARG A 49 10.61 6.96 -5.64
N THR A 50 9.94 8.08 -5.87
CA THR A 50 10.54 9.42 -5.83
C THR A 50 10.81 9.85 -4.39
N ASN A 51 9.90 9.55 -3.46
CA ASN A 51 10.06 9.94 -2.06
C ASN A 51 11.16 9.15 -1.35
N LEU A 52 11.33 7.86 -1.66
CA LEU A 52 12.45 7.06 -1.18
C LEU A 52 13.79 7.72 -1.53
N ARG A 53 13.96 8.10 -2.80
CA ARG A 53 15.19 8.76 -3.29
C ARG A 53 15.40 10.13 -2.64
N ARG A 54 14.31 10.86 -2.40
CA ARG A 54 14.32 12.21 -1.81
C ARG A 54 14.68 12.18 -0.32
N LEU A 55 14.12 11.25 0.44
CA LEU A 55 14.13 11.30 1.91
C LEU A 55 14.90 10.17 2.59
N MET A 56 15.18 9.06 1.89
CA MET A 56 16.02 7.98 2.41
C MET A 56 17.14 7.58 1.42
N PRO A 57 17.97 8.53 0.92
CA PRO A 57 19.06 8.21 0.00
C PRO A 57 20.00 7.09 0.47
N MET A 58 20.32 6.97 1.77
CA MET A 58 21.17 5.87 2.28
C MET A 58 20.51 4.50 2.15
N VAL A 59 19.19 4.42 2.36
CA VAL A 59 18.42 3.18 2.15
C VAL A 59 18.40 2.87 0.66
N PHE A 60 18.15 3.88 -0.18
CA PHE A 60 18.20 3.72 -1.64
C PHE A 60 19.58 3.23 -2.14
N GLU A 61 20.68 3.78 -1.62
CA GLU A 61 22.03 3.31 -1.95
C GLU A 61 22.25 1.85 -1.55
N PHE A 62 21.79 1.44 -0.35
CA PHE A 62 21.85 0.04 0.07
C PHE A 62 21.07 -0.88 -0.88
N LEU A 63 19.86 -0.47 -1.29
CA LEU A 63 18.99 -1.24 -2.17
C LEU A 63 19.46 -1.33 -3.64
N LYS A 64 20.58 -0.67 -3.98
CA LYS A 64 21.27 -0.85 -5.28
C LYS A 64 22.40 -1.89 -5.21
N SER A 65 22.63 -2.48 -4.04
CA SER A 65 23.67 -3.50 -3.86
C SER A 65 23.36 -4.80 -4.64
N PRO A 66 24.37 -5.61 -4.96
CA PRO A 66 24.19 -6.79 -5.81
C PRO A 66 23.14 -7.78 -5.28
N GLY A 67 22.14 -8.09 -6.11
CA GLY A 67 21.07 -9.04 -5.78
C GLY A 67 19.72 -8.38 -5.51
N TRP A 68 19.69 -7.06 -5.40
CA TRP A 68 18.46 -6.27 -5.40
C TRP A 68 18.05 -5.87 -6.82
N TYR A 69 16.75 -5.92 -7.09
CA TYR A 69 16.11 -5.54 -8.35
C TYR A 69 14.96 -4.59 -8.06
N GLU A 70 15.02 -3.36 -8.58
CA GLU A 70 13.94 -2.38 -8.45
C GLU A 70 12.92 -2.59 -9.57
N MET A 71 11.69 -2.95 -9.23
CA MET A 71 10.59 -2.98 -10.21
C MET A 71 10.13 -1.54 -10.44
N MET A 72 10.84 -0.80 -11.30
CA MET A 72 10.59 0.63 -11.51
C MET A 72 9.24 0.90 -12.15
N GLY A 73 8.75 -0.04 -12.96
CA GLY A 73 7.40 -0.04 -13.51
C GLY A 73 6.32 -0.61 -12.59
N TYR A 74 6.61 -0.89 -11.31
CA TYR A 74 5.59 -1.33 -10.36
C TYR A 74 4.59 -0.20 -10.09
N ASN A 75 3.31 -0.52 -10.27
CA ASN A 75 2.23 0.44 -10.13
C ASN A 75 1.09 -0.15 -9.30
N LYS A 76 0.52 0.68 -8.43
CA LYS A 76 -0.61 0.28 -7.59
C LYS A 76 -1.87 0.01 -8.43
N VAL A 77 -2.80 -0.78 -7.90
CA VAL A 77 -4.08 -1.12 -8.57
C VAL A 77 -5.29 -0.43 -7.95
N ALA A 78 -5.13 0.19 -6.77
CA ALA A 78 -6.22 0.84 -6.04
C ALA A 78 -5.73 2.06 -5.23
N ASP A 79 -6.64 2.76 -4.53
CA ASP A 79 -6.29 4.00 -3.83
C ASP A 79 -5.40 3.77 -2.60
N ASN A 80 -5.93 3.08 -1.59
CA ASN A 80 -5.37 2.96 -0.23
C ASN A 80 -4.81 1.56 0.07
N SER A 81 -4.42 1.31 1.33
CA SER A 81 -3.63 0.13 1.69
C SER A 81 -4.35 -1.21 1.52
N TYR A 82 -5.56 -1.35 2.05
CA TYR A 82 -6.31 -2.61 1.97
C TYR A 82 -6.45 -3.16 0.53
N PRO A 83 -6.99 -2.42 -0.46
CA PRO A 83 -7.16 -2.92 -1.82
C PRO A 83 -5.86 -3.03 -2.62
N ASN A 84 -4.71 -2.55 -2.12
CA ASN A 84 -3.40 -2.80 -2.74
C ASN A 84 -2.69 -3.99 -2.10
N ILE A 85 -2.74 -4.14 -0.77
CA ILE A 85 -2.16 -5.27 -0.05
C ILE A 85 -2.94 -6.56 -0.29
N PHE A 86 -4.27 -6.47 -0.34
CA PHE A 86 -5.16 -7.61 -0.53
C PHE A 86 -4.86 -8.41 -1.81
N PRO A 87 -4.72 -7.81 -3.01
CA PRO A 87 -4.36 -8.55 -4.22
C PRO A 87 -2.95 -9.16 -4.17
N ILE A 88 -1.98 -8.52 -3.51
CA ILE A 88 -0.64 -9.11 -3.31
C ILE A 88 -0.73 -10.42 -2.52
N LEU A 89 -1.62 -10.48 -1.52
CA LEU A 89 -1.72 -11.62 -0.61
C LEU A 89 -2.77 -12.66 -1.02
N THR A 90 -3.64 -12.36 -1.98
CA THR A 90 -4.78 -13.26 -2.31
C THR A 90 -4.94 -13.53 -3.79
N GLY A 91 -4.46 -12.63 -4.67
CA GLY A 91 -4.77 -12.66 -6.11
C GLY A 91 -6.16 -12.14 -6.45
N TYR A 92 -6.92 -11.65 -5.47
CA TYR A 92 -8.25 -11.05 -5.63
C TYR A 92 -8.21 -9.55 -5.29
N SER A 93 -9.10 -8.79 -5.90
CA SER A 93 -9.58 -7.50 -5.44
C SER A 93 -10.60 -7.70 -4.31
N PRO A 94 -10.79 -6.72 -3.41
CA PRO A 94 -11.81 -6.81 -2.37
C PRO A 94 -13.23 -7.10 -2.90
N SER A 95 -13.61 -6.46 -4.00
CA SER A 95 -14.94 -6.62 -4.62
C SER A 95 -15.15 -8.02 -5.18
N SER A 96 -14.13 -8.61 -5.83
CA SER A 96 -14.25 -9.98 -6.32
C SER A 96 -14.27 -10.98 -5.18
N ALA A 97 -13.46 -10.79 -4.13
CA ALA A 97 -13.48 -11.65 -2.96
C ALA A 97 -14.81 -11.60 -2.21
N GLU A 98 -15.44 -10.43 -2.10
CA GLU A 98 -16.80 -10.29 -1.54
C GLU A 98 -17.83 -11.13 -2.30
N ASN A 99 -17.81 -11.05 -3.63
CA ASN A 99 -18.77 -11.75 -4.49
C ASN A 99 -18.52 -13.25 -4.62
N GLN A 100 -17.26 -13.67 -4.60
CA GLN A 100 -16.85 -15.06 -4.91
C GLN A 100 -16.57 -15.90 -3.68
N ILE A 101 -16.27 -15.27 -2.54
CA ILE A 101 -15.80 -15.97 -1.33
C ILE A 101 -16.63 -15.55 -0.12
N CYS A 102 -16.45 -14.30 0.34
CA CYS A 102 -17.08 -13.79 1.54
C CYS A 102 -16.89 -12.27 1.66
N ASP A 103 -17.95 -11.53 2.03
CA ASP A 103 -17.84 -10.11 2.37
C ASP A 103 -16.95 -9.93 3.61
N THR A 104 -15.72 -9.49 3.38
CA THR A 104 -14.72 -9.23 4.43
C THR A 104 -15.14 -8.20 5.48
N SER A 105 -16.25 -7.48 5.28
CA SER A 105 -16.89 -6.61 6.27
C SER A 105 -17.69 -7.38 7.31
N GLN A 106 -18.05 -8.64 7.04
CA GLN A 106 -18.71 -9.53 7.99
C GLN A 106 -17.71 -10.28 8.90
N PRO A 107 -18.01 -10.45 10.20
CA PRO A 107 -17.17 -11.23 11.10
C PRO A 107 -16.92 -12.65 10.60
N GLY A 108 -15.66 -13.10 10.62
CA GLY A 108 -15.26 -14.44 10.17
C GLY A 108 -14.97 -14.57 8.68
N CYS A 109 -15.43 -13.63 7.83
CA CYS A 109 -15.17 -13.72 6.39
C CYS A 109 -13.69 -13.58 6.01
N LEU A 110 -12.93 -12.74 6.74
CA LEU A 110 -11.47 -12.64 6.53
C LEU A 110 -10.77 -13.98 6.78
N ASP A 111 -11.27 -14.82 7.70
CA ASP A 111 -10.72 -16.13 7.98
C ASP A 111 -10.98 -17.14 6.84
N GLU A 112 -11.92 -16.89 5.93
CA GLU A 112 -12.22 -17.74 4.77
C GLU A 112 -11.36 -17.39 3.55
N ILE A 113 -10.90 -16.14 3.43
CA ILE A 113 -10.11 -15.67 2.29
C ILE A 113 -8.82 -16.50 2.09
N PRO A 114 -8.49 -16.94 0.86
CA PRO A 114 -7.34 -17.80 0.56
C PRO A 114 -6.03 -17.01 0.54
N PHE A 115 -5.66 -16.39 1.66
CA PHE A 115 -4.39 -15.68 1.79
C PHE A 115 -3.19 -16.60 1.55
N ILE A 116 -2.16 -16.07 0.89
CA ILE A 116 -0.94 -16.77 0.46
C ILE A 116 -0.22 -17.45 1.61
N TRP A 117 -0.28 -16.89 2.82
CA TRP A 117 0.33 -17.49 4.00
C TRP A 117 -0.30 -18.84 4.37
N LYS A 118 -1.59 -19.06 4.07
CA LYS A 118 -2.23 -20.36 4.30
C LYS A 118 -1.62 -21.44 3.42
N GLU A 119 -1.28 -21.08 2.18
CA GLU A 119 -0.63 -21.98 1.24
C GLU A 119 0.86 -22.18 1.54
N MET A 120 1.57 -21.12 1.91
CA MET A 120 2.94 -21.20 2.43
C MET A 120 3.01 -22.17 3.62
N LYS A 121 2.09 -22.05 4.58
CA LYS A 121 1.99 -22.95 5.73
C LYS A 121 1.75 -24.40 5.33
N LYS A 122 0.84 -24.66 4.38
CA LYS A 122 0.60 -26.01 3.84
C LYS A 122 1.86 -26.61 3.19
N ASN A 123 2.72 -25.77 2.63
CA ASN A 123 3.99 -26.16 1.98
C ASN A 123 5.21 -26.08 2.92
N GLY A 124 4.99 -26.16 4.24
CA GLY A 124 6.07 -26.34 5.21
C GLY A 124 6.70 -25.05 5.75
N TYR A 125 6.24 -23.86 5.32
CA TYR A 125 6.76 -22.60 5.85
C TYR A 125 6.22 -22.32 7.26
N LEU A 126 7.05 -21.78 8.16
CA LEU A 126 6.52 -21.05 9.31
C LEU A 126 6.07 -19.66 8.87
N THR A 127 4.92 -19.21 9.34
CA THR A 127 4.31 -17.95 8.89
C THR A 127 4.27 -16.88 9.97
N ALA A 128 4.56 -15.63 9.59
CA ALA A 128 4.47 -14.47 10.48
C ALA A 128 3.72 -13.30 9.84
N TYR A 129 2.93 -12.59 10.66
CA TYR A 129 2.33 -11.32 10.27
C TYR A 129 2.47 -10.32 11.42
N ALA A 130 3.07 -9.18 11.14
CA ALA A 130 3.23 -8.10 12.09
C ALA A 130 2.97 -6.75 11.41
N GLU A 131 2.11 -5.96 12.02
CA GLU A 131 1.75 -4.64 11.55
C GLU A 131 1.57 -3.74 12.78
N ASP A 132 1.98 -2.48 12.70
CA ASP A 132 1.80 -1.50 13.77
C ASP A 132 0.50 -0.67 13.63
N THR A 133 0.15 0.02 14.71
CA THR A 133 -1.05 0.86 14.86
C THR A 133 -2.38 0.09 14.81
N LEU A 134 -2.94 -0.24 15.97
CA LEU A 134 -4.12 -1.11 16.09
C LEU A 134 -5.35 -0.63 15.34
N ILE A 135 -5.57 0.69 15.33
CA ILE A 135 -6.79 1.34 14.82
C ILE A 135 -6.81 1.36 13.29
N ILE A 136 -5.64 1.39 12.63
CA ILE A 136 -5.54 1.49 11.17
C ILE A 136 -4.82 0.29 10.54
N ASN A 137 -4.59 -0.79 11.30
CA ASN A 137 -4.12 -2.07 10.77
C ASN A 137 -4.94 -2.45 9.52
N THR A 138 -4.26 -2.89 8.47
CA THR A 138 -4.81 -3.15 7.14
C THR A 138 -6.07 -4.01 7.16
N PHE A 139 -6.10 -5.04 8.00
CA PHE A 139 -7.24 -5.97 8.12
C PHE A 139 -8.22 -5.64 9.26
N ASN A 140 -8.05 -4.51 9.95
CA ASN A 140 -8.89 -4.09 11.08
C ASN A 140 -9.48 -2.68 10.92
N TYR A 141 -8.93 -1.84 10.04
CA TYR A 141 -9.53 -0.56 9.73
C TYR A 141 -10.87 -0.78 9.01
N VAL A 142 -11.97 -0.31 9.61
CA VAL A 142 -13.36 -0.51 9.13
C VAL A 142 -13.71 -1.97 8.82
N LYS A 143 -13.01 -2.91 9.44
CA LYS A 143 -13.16 -4.36 9.23
C LYS A 143 -13.16 -5.07 10.61
N PRO A 144 -13.90 -6.19 10.76
CA PRO A 144 -13.93 -6.93 12.01
C PRO A 144 -12.58 -7.58 12.37
N GLY A 145 -11.71 -7.79 11.39
CA GLY A 145 -10.46 -8.53 11.56
C GLY A 145 -10.65 -10.05 11.56
N PHE A 146 -9.56 -10.76 11.83
CA PHE A 146 -9.55 -12.21 11.93
C PHE A 146 -10.11 -12.69 13.27
N LEU A 147 -11.00 -13.68 13.23
CA LEU A 147 -11.51 -14.38 14.42
C LEU A 147 -10.52 -15.42 14.92
N SER A 148 -9.81 -16.08 14.00
CA SER A 148 -8.74 -17.03 14.30
C SER A 148 -7.38 -16.40 14.05
N ARG A 149 -6.35 -16.91 14.74
CA ARG A 149 -4.97 -16.43 14.51
C ARG A 149 -4.55 -16.75 13.06
N PRO A 150 -4.25 -15.75 12.20
CA PRO A 150 -4.09 -15.98 10.76
C PRO A 150 -2.75 -16.64 10.40
N THR A 151 -1.71 -16.43 11.21
CA THR A 151 -0.35 -16.96 11.01
C THR A 151 0.17 -17.64 12.28
N ASP A 152 1.29 -18.37 12.19
CA ASP A 152 1.90 -19.02 13.36
C ASP A 152 2.40 -17.99 14.38
N TYR A 153 2.93 -16.87 13.86
CA TYR A 153 3.46 -15.74 14.60
C TYR A 153 2.70 -14.46 14.25
N TYR A 154 1.65 -14.17 15.01
CA TYR A 154 0.80 -13.00 14.81
C TYR A 154 1.06 -11.94 15.89
N PHE A 155 1.53 -10.76 15.48
CA PHE A 155 2.01 -9.73 16.42
C PHE A 155 0.90 -8.93 17.10
N ARG A 156 -0.30 -8.86 16.52
CA ARG A 156 -1.37 -7.95 16.97
C ARG A 156 -1.71 -8.03 18.47
N PRO A 157 -1.79 -9.20 19.12
CA PRO A 157 -2.05 -9.26 20.57
C PRO A 157 -0.95 -8.58 21.41
N VAL A 158 0.31 -8.65 20.96
CA VAL A 158 1.43 -7.96 21.60
C VAL A 158 1.30 -6.46 21.39
N LEU A 159 0.99 -6.03 20.16
CA LEU A 159 0.72 -4.62 19.87
C LEU A 159 -0.43 -4.07 20.73
N ASP A 160 -1.52 -4.83 20.92
CA ASP A 160 -2.64 -4.45 21.80
C ASP A 160 -2.18 -4.16 23.23
N ALA A 161 -1.35 -5.05 23.78
CA ALA A 161 -0.76 -4.84 25.09
C ALA A 161 0.19 -3.62 25.11
N LEU A 162 1.05 -3.46 24.11
CA LEU A 162 1.99 -2.34 24.02
C LEU A 162 1.26 -1.00 24.01
N GLU A 163 0.28 -0.84 23.12
CA GLU A 163 -0.48 0.41 23.01
C GLU A 163 -1.34 0.70 24.25
N LYS A 164 -1.86 -0.31 24.94
CA LYS A 164 -2.68 -0.10 26.16
C LYS A 164 -1.85 0.15 27.41
N LYS A 165 -0.61 -0.35 27.46
CA LYS A 165 0.19 -0.40 28.70
C LYS A 165 1.42 0.49 28.69
N THR A 166 1.85 0.99 27.53
CA THR A 166 2.99 1.90 27.42
C THR A 166 2.52 3.34 27.18
N ASN A 167 3.34 4.30 27.63
CA ASN A 167 3.10 5.70 27.32
C ASN A 167 3.25 5.94 25.81
N LYS A 168 2.25 6.57 25.21
CA LYS A 168 2.27 6.93 23.79
C LYS A 168 2.84 8.33 23.63
N HIS A 169 3.87 8.48 22.80
CA HIS A 169 4.40 9.79 22.42
C HIS A 169 4.03 10.08 20.96
N TYR A 170 3.49 11.28 20.74
CA TYR A 170 3.06 11.76 19.42
C TYR A 170 3.97 12.91 18.98
N TYR A 171 4.21 13.00 17.67
CA TYR A 171 4.85 14.17 17.08
C TYR A 171 3.80 15.28 16.87
N PRO A 172 4.13 16.57 17.09
CA PRO A 172 3.18 17.66 16.86
C PRO A 172 2.62 17.65 15.43
N GLY A 173 1.29 17.67 15.31
CA GLY A 173 0.59 17.62 14.01
C GLY A 173 0.26 16.21 13.51
N CYS A 174 0.81 15.17 14.13
CA CYS A 174 0.53 13.78 13.78
C CYS A 174 -0.46 13.15 14.77
N LYS A 175 -1.23 12.17 14.29
CA LYS A 175 -2.20 11.40 15.08
C LYS A 175 -1.66 10.03 15.47
N MET A 176 -0.60 9.56 14.82
CA MET A 176 0.03 8.28 15.12
C MET A 176 1.08 8.39 16.23
N ALA A 177 1.15 7.37 17.09
CA ALA A 177 2.09 7.33 18.21
C ALA A 177 3.48 6.88 17.72
N TYR A 178 4.44 7.79 17.66
CA TYR A 178 5.78 7.48 17.18
C TYR A 178 6.59 6.63 18.16
N CYS A 179 6.36 6.80 19.46
CA CYS A 179 6.97 5.95 20.47
C CYS A 179 5.90 5.25 21.31
N LEU A 180 6.15 3.97 21.57
CA LEU A 180 5.45 3.18 22.56
C LEU A 180 6.44 2.92 23.69
N GLY A 181 6.22 3.59 24.82
CA GLY A 181 7.19 3.69 25.89
C GLY A 181 8.46 4.40 25.41
N ARG A 182 9.61 3.76 25.59
CA ARG A 182 10.94 4.32 25.28
C ARG A 182 11.47 3.94 23.89
N ARG A 183 10.67 3.26 23.07
CA ARG A 183 11.07 2.76 21.76
C ARG A 183 10.21 3.37 20.68
N LEU A 184 10.81 3.53 19.49
CA LEU A 184 10.05 3.84 18.29
C LEU A 184 9.04 2.71 18.03
N ALA A 185 7.80 3.06 17.74
CA ALA A 185 6.70 2.11 17.59
C ALA A 185 6.99 1.06 16.49
N ASN A 186 7.57 1.49 15.37
CA ASN A 186 7.94 0.62 14.26
C ASN A 186 9.10 -0.35 14.61
N SER A 187 9.95 -0.01 15.59
CA SER A 187 11.05 -0.88 16.00
C SER A 187 10.54 -2.20 16.56
N TYR A 188 9.39 -2.20 17.23
CA TYR A 188 8.76 -3.44 17.68
C TYR A 188 8.45 -4.41 16.54
N ILE A 189 8.08 -3.90 15.36
CA ILE A 189 7.76 -4.72 14.19
C ILE A 189 9.03 -5.30 13.56
N PHE A 190 10.03 -4.46 13.30
CA PHE A 190 11.24 -4.88 12.61
C PHE A 190 12.23 -5.62 13.51
N ASP A 191 12.25 -5.35 14.82
CA ASP A 191 12.98 -6.18 15.78
C ASP A 191 12.31 -7.57 15.90
N TYR A 192 10.98 -7.65 15.80
CA TYR A 192 10.26 -8.92 15.76
C TYR A 192 10.55 -9.70 14.46
N CYS A 193 10.65 -8.99 13.31
CA CYS A 193 11.14 -9.54 12.05
C CYS A 193 12.54 -10.15 12.18
N ARG A 194 13.48 -9.39 12.74
CA ARG A 194 14.86 -9.84 12.97
C ARG A 194 14.91 -11.11 13.80
N GLN A 195 14.22 -11.11 14.95
CA GLN A 195 14.15 -12.27 15.84
C GLN A 195 13.55 -13.50 15.15
N PHE A 196 12.54 -13.30 14.30
CA PHE A 196 11.91 -14.40 13.56
C PHE A 196 12.87 -15.02 12.56
N MET A 197 13.59 -14.19 11.78
CA MET A 197 14.62 -14.67 10.85
C MET A 197 15.77 -15.37 11.57
N GLN A 198 16.38 -14.73 12.57
CA GLN A 198 17.48 -15.29 13.36
C GLN A 198 17.13 -16.67 13.95
N ARG A 199 15.87 -16.88 14.31
CA ARG A 199 15.45 -18.10 14.98
C ARG A 199 15.25 -19.29 14.05
N PHE A 200 14.82 -19.05 12.81
CA PHE A 200 14.24 -20.11 11.97
C PHE A 200 14.81 -20.21 10.56
N VAL A 201 15.35 -19.12 9.98
CA VAL A 201 15.65 -19.05 8.54
C VAL A 201 16.74 -20.04 8.10
N ALA A 202 17.65 -20.41 9.01
CA ALA A 202 18.70 -21.38 8.76
C ALA A 202 18.20 -22.85 8.82
N ASP A 203 17.14 -23.11 9.60
CA ASP A 203 16.66 -24.46 9.89
C ASP A 203 15.52 -24.90 8.97
N ARG A 204 14.71 -23.95 8.47
CA ARG A 204 13.52 -24.22 7.66
C ARG A 204 13.06 -23.00 6.87
N PRO A 205 12.26 -23.18 5.79
CA PRO A 205 11.66 -22.05 5.10
C PRO A 205 10.68 -21.29 6.01
N ILE A 206 10.72 -19.97 5.92
CA ILE A 206 9.80 -19.06 6.61
C ILE A 206 9.19 -18.07 5.63
N TRP A 207 7.94 -17.68 5.88
CA TRP A 207 7.27 -16.59 5.20
C TRP A 207 6.86 -15.56 6.25
N GLY A 208 7.04 -14.28 5.98
CA GLY A 208 6.45 -13.26 6.85
C GLY A 208 6.32 -11.89 6.23
N MET A 209 5.26 -11.20 6.61
CA MET A 209 5.03 -9.79 6.26
C MET A 209 5.09 -8.92 7.51
N PHE A 210 5.98 -7.93 7.48
CA PHE A 210 6.28 -7.02 8.57
C PHE A 210 6.10 -5.59 8.05
N TRP A 211 5.06 -4.93 8.52
CA TRP A 211 4.52 -3.70 7.94
C TRP A 211 4.51 -2.55 8.97
N SER A 212 4.92 -1.36 8.54
CA SER A 212 4.85 -0.16 9.37
C SER A 212 4.10 0.99 8.70
N ASN A 213 3.08 1.46 9.40
CA ASN A 213 2.27 2.64 9.10
C ASN A 213 2.85 3.92 9.76
N HIS A 214 3.55 3.81 10.90
CA HIS A 214 4.04 4.95 11.68
C HIS A 214 5.05 5.86 10.97
N ILE A 215 5.71 5.38 9.92
CA ILE A 215 6.85 6.09 9.35
C ILE A 215 6.39 7.29 8.52
N SER A 216 5.44 7.13 7.60
CA SER A 216 5.13 8.13 6.57
C SER A 216 3.65 8.43 6.36
N HIS A 217 2.75 7.70 7.01
CA HIS A 217 1.30 7.82 6.74
C HIS A 217 0.76 9.23 7.01
N ASP A 218 1.12 9.83 8.16
CA ASP A 218 0.64 11.18 8.53
C ASP A 218 1.49 12.30 7.90
N ASP A 219 2.79 12.07 7.71
CA ASP A 219 3.73 13.04 7.17
C ASP A 219 4.81 12.35 6.33
N PHE A 220 4.83 12.66 5.04
CA PHE A 220 5.78 12.08 4.10
C PHE A 220 7.25 12.39 4.45
N SER A 221 7.51 13.52 5.13
CA SER A 221 8.87 13.99 5.47
C SER A 221 9.54 13.15 6.55
N MET A 222 8.75 12.45 7.37
CA MET A 222 9.24 11.64 8.50
C MET A 222 10.12 10.45 8.08
N LEU A 223 10.10 10.07 6.80
CA LEU A 223 11.05 9.11 6.24
C LEU A 223 12.51 9.52 6.50
N SER A 224 12.84 10.82 6.45
CA SER A 224 14.22 11.27 6.65
C SER A 224 14.72 11.00 8.06
N ALA A 225 13.85 11.07 9.06
CA ALA A 225 14.20 10.74 10.45
C ALA A 225 14.42 9.23 10.65
N MET A 226 13.83 8.40 9.79
CA MET A 226 13.85 6.94 9.91
C MET A 226 14.93 6.26 9.07
N GLN A 227 15.56 6.97 8.14
CA GLN A 227 16.58 6.45 7.24
C GLN A 227 17.68 5.65 7.97
N HIS A 228 18.26 6.20 9.05
CA HIS A 228 19.36 5.54 9.78
C HIS A 228 18.92 4.25 10.47
N LYS A 229 17.66 4.20 10.95
CA LYS A 229 17.11 2.99 11.56
C LYS A 229 16.90 1.92 10.50
N ILE A 230 16.29 2.27 9.37
CA ILE A 230 15.97 1.30 8.30
C ILE A 230 17.25 0.73 7.69
N VAL A 231 18.24 1.57 7.35
CA VAL A 231 19.53 1.06 6.85
C VAL A 231 20.23 0.21 7.91
N GLY A 232 20.11 0.58 9.19
CA GLY A 232 20.58 -0.24 10.31
C GLY A 232 19.91 -1.61 10.38
N ASP A 233 18.61 -1.70 10.13
CA ASP A 233 17.88 -2.97 10.08
C ASP A 233 18.37 -3.86 8.94
N LEU A 234 18.52 -3.30 7.74
CA LEU A 234 19.02 -4.02 6.57
C LEU A 234 20.46 -4.54 6.77
N LEU A 235 21.36 -3.70 7.30
CA LEU A 235 22.73 -4.09 7.65
C LEU A 235 22.77 -5.17 8.75
N ASN A 236 21.85 -5.11 9.71
CA ASN A 236 21.72 -6.13 10.73
C ASN A 236 21.27 -7.48 10.14
N PHE A 237 20.33 -7.48 9.20
CA PHE A 237 19.90 -8.71 8.51
C PHE A 237 21.04 -9.34 7.70
N GLU A 238 21.84 -8.52 7.03
CA GLU A 238 23.06 -8.94 6.34
C GLU A 238 24.07 -9.57 7.31
N LYS A 239 24.39 -8.85 8.40
CA LYS A 239 25.31 -9.32 9.44
C LYS A 239 24.88 -10.64 10.08
N ASP A 240 23.57 -10.83 10.24
CA ASP A 240 23.01 -12.07 10.80
C ASP A 240 22.98 -13.24 9.79
N GLY A 241 23.38 -13.01 8.53
CA GLY A 241 23.33 -14.00 7.46
C GLY A 241 21.92 -14.27 6.92
N SER A 242 20.94 -13.40 7.22
CA SER A 242 19.54 -13.61 6.82
C SER A 242 19.36 -13.58 5.30
N PHE A 243 20.16 -12.76 4.61
CA PHE A 243 20.19 -12.66 3.15
C PHE A 243 20.82 -13.88 2.45
N GLU A 244 21.39 -14.84 3.17
CA GLU A 244 21.87 -16.09 2.58
C GLU A 244 20.72 -17.07 2.30
N HIS A 245 19.55 -16.86 2.89
CA HIS A 245 18.43 -17.81 2.84
C HIS A 245 17.13 -17.20 2.30
N THR A 246 17.07 -15.89 2.19
CA THR A 246 15.80 -15.15 2.10
C THR A 246 15.70 -14.36 0.80
N ILE A 247 14.61 -14.56 0.06
CA ILE A 247 14.11 -13.58 -0.88
C ILE A 247 13.42 -12.48 -0.08
N MET A 248 13.97 -11.26 -0.10
CA MET A 248 13.39 -10.12 0.60
C MET A 248 12.63 -9.23 -0.37
N ILE A 249 11.40 -8.86 -0.02
CA ILE A 249 10.61 -7.89 -0.77
C ILE A 249 10.54 -6.63 0.11
N PHE A 250 11.25 -5.57 -0.28
CA PHE A 250 11.22 -4.26 0.37
C PHE A 250 10.28 -3.34 -0.41
N PHE A 251 9.11 -3.03 0.15
CA PHE A 251 8.01 -2.49 -0.65
C PHE A 251 7.10 -1.51 0.09
N SER A 252 6.26 -0.85 -0.70
CA SER A 252 5.14 -0.03 -0.27
C SER A 252 3.92 -0.37 -1.14
N ASP A 253 2.75 -0.02 -0.67
CA ASP A 253 1.43 -0.28 -1.26
C ASP A 253 0.95 0.88 -2.13
N HIS A 254 1.26 2.11 -1.71
CA HIS A 254 1.03 3.35 -2.43
C HIS A 254 2.02 4.44 -2.00
N GLY A 255 2.08 5.55 -2.73
CA GLY A 255 2.77 6.75 -2.24
C GLY A 255 1.81 7.72 -1.52
N SER A 256 2.18 8.98 -1.36
CA SER A 256 1.31 9.96 -0.69
C SER A 256 0.01 10.17 -1.45
N ARG A 257 -1.14 10.08 -0.76
CA ARG A 257 -2.48 10.26 -1.34
C ARG A 257 -3.09 11.62 -1.04
N PHE A 258 -2.57 12.27 0.00
CA PHE A 258 -3.00 13.57 0.47
C PHE A 258 -1.80 14.37 0.99
N GLY A 259 -2.02 15.66 1.23
CA GLY A 259 -1.02 16.55 1.84
C GLY A 259 -0.20 17.33 0.81
N PRO A 260 0.90 17.97 1.24
CA PRO A 260 1.62 18.95 0.42
C PRO A 260 2.12 18.41 -0.92
N LEU A 261 2.51 17.14 -0.98
CA LEU A 261 2.97 16.50 -2.22
C LEU A 261 1.88 16.46 -3.30
N MET A 262 0.59 16.49 -2.94
CA MET A 262 -0.52 16.47 -3.91
C MET A 262 -0.66 17.75 -4.73
N ARG A 263 0.00 18.82 -4.29
CA ARG A 263 0.03 20.12 -4.97
C ARG A 263 1.12 20.22 -6.04
N THR A 264 2.04 19.24 -6.10
CA THR A 264 3.06 19.18 -7.14
C THR A 264 2.48 18.72 -8.47
N LYS A 265 3.16 19.03 -9.57
CA LYS A 265 2.75 18.59 -10.90
C LYS A 265 2.86 17.05 -11.00
N GLU A 266 3.91 16.49 -10.42
CA GLU A 266 4.22 15.06 -10.44
C GLU A 266 3.41 14.25 -9.41
N SER A 267 2.45 14.86 -8.72
CA SER A 267 1.70 14.18 -7.67
C SER A 267 0.96 12.93 -8.14
N PHE A 268 0.60 12.89 -9.42
CA PHE A 268 -0.01 11.74 -10.05
C PHE A 268 0.88 10.50 -9.91
N LEU A 269 2.17 10.63 -10.26
CA LEU A 269 3.17 9.58 -10.13
C LEU A 269 3.50 9.30 -8.67
N GLU A 270 3.68 10.36 -7.87
CA GLU A 270 3.96 10.28 -6.43
C GLU A 270 2.95 9.39 -5.70
N ALA A 271 1.65 9.48 -6.02
CA ALA A 271 0.62 8.68 -5.36
C ALA A 271 0.52 7.23 -5.87
N ARG A 272 1.03 6.92 -7.07
CA ARG A 272 0.71 5.70 -7.85
C ARG A 272 1.89 4.75 -8.08
N GLN A 273 3.13 5.22 -7.92
CA GLN A 273 4.35 4.44 -8.11
C GLN A 273 5.07 4.20 -6.76
N PRO A 274 4.56 3.28 -5.92
CA PRO A 274 5.25 2.87 -4.70
C PRO A 274 6.56 2.14 -4.98
N ILE A 275 7.41 2.04 -3.97
CA ILE A 275 8.63 1.25 -4.05
C ILE A 275 8.33 -0.25 -4.11
N MET A 276 9.13 -0.97 -4.90
CA MET A 276 9.11 -2.44 -4.97
C MET A 276 10.51 -2.94 -5.32
N PHE A 277 11.23 -3.40 -4.31
CA PHE A 277 12.57 -3.97 -4.46
C PHE A 277 12.54 -5.44 -4.07
N ILE A 278 13.10 -6.29 -4.93
CA ILE A 278 13.17 -7.74 -4.70
C ILE A 278 14.64 -8.14 -4.60
N TYR A 279 15.03 -8.73 -3.47
CA TYR A 279 16.34 -9.31 -3.26
C TYR A 279 16.32 -10.81 -3.51
N SER A 280 17.32 -11.35 -4.22
CA SER A 280 17.51 -12.80 -4.38
C SER A 280 18.80 -13.28 -3.72
N PRO A 281 18.75 -14.30 -2.82
CA PRO A 281 19.91 -14.77 -2.09
C PRO A 281 20.93 -15.46 -3.02
N PRO A 282 22.24 -15.48 -2.70
CA PRO A 282 23.30 -15.98 -3.58
C PRO A 282 23.02 -17.36 -4.19
N TRP A 283 22.70 -18.36 -3.36
CA TRP A 283 22.41 -19.72 -3.82
C TRP A 283 21.20 -19.80 -4.77
N PHE A 284 20.20 -18.93 -4.59
CA PHE A 284 19.01 -18.90 -5.45
C PHE A 284 19.39 -18.35 -6.82
N ARG A 285 20.28 -17.36 -6.85
CA ARG A 285 20.79 -16.80 -8.11
C ARG A 285 21.62 -17.81 -8.89
N GLU A 286 22.42 -18.62 -8.18
CA GLU A 286 23.19 -19.70 -8.79
C GLU A 286 22.31 -20.85 -9.29
N LYS A 287 21.29 -21.23 -8.52
CA LYS A 287 20.38 -22.34 -8.86
C LYS A 287 19.37 -21.98 -9.94
N TYR A 288 18.86 -20.75 -9.94
CA TYR A 288 17.81 -20.28 -10.85
C TYR A 288 18.21 -18.99 -11.60
N PRO A 289 19.30 -19.01 -12.38
CA PRO A 289 19.79 -17.82 -13.07
C PRO A 289 18.76 -17.21 -14.04
N GLN A 290 17.89 -18.03 -14.63
CA GLN A 290 16.83 -17.58 -15.53
C GLN A 290 15.79 -16.68 -14.85
N TYR A 291 15.46 -16.94 -13.58
CA TYR A 291 14.49 -16.14 -12.83
C TYR A 291 15.09 -14.79 -12.41
N VAL A 292 16.39 -14.77 -12.13
CA VAL A 292 17.14 -13.56 -11.83
C VAL A 292 17.29 -12.68 -13.05
N GLU A 293 17.56 -13.29 -14.21
CA GLU A 293 17.61 -12.59 -15.49
C GLU A 293 16.23 -11.98 -15.84
N ALA A 294 15.14 -12.71 -15.60
CA ALA A 294 13.79 -12.18 -15.74
C ALA A 294 13.52 -10.99 -14.82
N LEU A 295 13.93 -11.06 -13.54
CA LEU A 295 13.84 -9.90 -12.63
C LEU A 295 14.64 -8.71 -13.17
N ALA A 296 15.86 -8.93 -13.67
CA ALA A 296 16.70 -7.88 -14.22
C ALA A 296 16.04 -7.17 -15.41
N GLN A 297 15.42 -7.93 -16.32
CA GLN A 297 14.65 -7.41 -17.45
C GLN A 297 13.38 -6.67 -17.00
N ASN A 298 12.68 -7.23 -16.00
CA ASN A 298 11.43 -6.69 -15.49
C ASN A 298 11.56 -5.37 -14.73
N GLN A 299 12.78 -4.96 -14.36
CA GLN A 299 13.01 -3.67 -13.70
C GLN A 299 12.40 -2.49 -14.47
N ASN A 300 12.42 -2.53 -15.81
CA ASN A 300 11.87 -1.48 -16.68
C ASN A 300 10.51 -1.85 -17.30
N ARG A 301 9.81 -2.86 -16.77
CA ARG A 301 8.53 -3.34 -17.32
C ARG A 301 7.39 -3.07 -16.35
N LEU A 302 6.20 -2.83 -16.91
CA LEU A 302 5.01 -2.55 -16.12
C LEU A 302 4.61 -3.81 -15.32
N SER A 303 4.56 -3.67 -14.00
CA SER A 303 4.12 -4.73 -13.09
C SER A 303 3.08 -4.21 -12.11
N SER A 304 2.26 -5.11 -11.58
CA SER A 304 1.20 -4.79 -10.63
C SER A 304 1.20 -5.72 -9.42
N ASN A 305 0.31 -5.42 -8.48
CA ASN A 305 0.09 -6.20 -7.26
C ASN A 305 -0.14 -7.71 -7.55
N PHE A 306 -0.80 -8.02 -8.67
CA PHE A 306 -1.10 -9.39 -9.08
C PHE A 306 0.13 -10.16 -9.56
N ASP A 307 1.10 -9.50 -10.21
CA ASP A 307 2.35 -10.16 -10.59
C ASP A 307 3.20 -10.53 -9.36
N VAL A 308 3.15 -9.70 -8.32
CA VAL A 308 3.79 -9.99 -7.03
C VAL A 308 3.12 -11.22 -6.38
N TYR A 309 1.79 -11.29 -6.36
CA TYR A 309 1.06 -12.48 -5.89
C TYR A 309 1.47 -13.74 -6.64
N ASN A 310 1.49 -13.68 -7.98
CA ASN A 310 1.91 -14.79 -8.82
C ASN A 310 3.37 -15.18 -8.54
N THR A 311 4.23 -14.22 -8.21
CA THR A 311 5.62 -14.51 -7.80
C THR A 311 5.70 -15.24 -6.47
N LEU A 312 4.89 -14.85 -5.47
CA LEU A 312 4.81 -15.58 -4.19
C LEU A 312 4.30 -17.01 -4.39
N LYS A 313 3.30 -17.20 -5.25
CA LYS A 313 2.78 -18.52 -5.65
C LYS A 313 3.82 -19.35 -6.39
N HIS A 314 4.62 -18.72 -7.25
CA HIS A 314 5.69 -19.39 -7.97
C HIS A 314 6.79 -19.89 -7.03
N ILE A 315 7.18 -19.10 -6.00
CA ILE A 315 8.17 -19.52 -4.99
C ILE A 315 7.75 -20.81 -4.28
N ILE A 316 6.45 -20.97 -3.99
CA ILE A 316 5.91 -22.20 -3.38
C ILE A 316 6.13 -23.42 -4.27
N ASN A 317 5.97 -23.24 -5.59
CA ASN A 317 5.93 -24.31 -6.59
C ASN A 317 7.22 -24.39 -7.44
N ILE A 318 8.32 -23.80 -6.97
CA ILE A 318 9.49 -23.50 -7.80
C ILE A 318 10.21 -24.73 -8.40
N GLU A 319 10.13 -25.87 -7.73
CA GLU A 319 10.72 -27.14 -8.20
C GLU A 319 9.80 -27.89 -9.20
N GLY A 320 8.54 -27.47 -9.31
CA GLY A 320 7.59 -28.05 -10.25
C GLY A 320 7.81 -27.52 -11.67
N LEU A 321 7.51 -28.34 -12.68
CA LEU A 321 7.25 -27.86 -14.04
C LEU A 321 5.94 -27.08 -14.01
N VAL A 322 6.02 -25.81 -13.65
CA VAL A 322 4.86 -24.91 -13.67
C VAL A 322 4.72 -24.38 -15.08
N GLU A 323 3.91 -25.06 -15.89
CA GLU A 323 3.57 -24.59 -17.26
C GLU A 323 2.73 -23.30 -17.24
N ASP A 324 2.04 -23.00 -16.13
CA ASP A 324 1.21 -21.81 -15.99
C ASP A 324 1.43 -21.09 -14.64
N THR A 325 1.93 -19.84 -14.68
CA THR A 325 2.14 -18.99 -13.51
C THR A 325 1.04 -17.93 -13.31
N LYS A 326 -0.13 -18.15 -13.90
CA LYS A 326 -1.27 -17.22 -13.89
C LYS A 326 -2.30 -17.63 -12.84
N TRP A 327 -1.99 -17.39 -11.56
CA TRP A 327 -2.88 -17.76 -10.44
C TRP A 327 -3.81 -16.64 -9.98
N ALA A 328 -3.47 -15.39 -10.26
CA ALA A 328 -4.27 -14.24 -9.86
C ALA A 328 -5.67 -14.29 -10.51
N TYR A 329 -6.71 -14.29 -9.68
CA TYR A 329 -8.10 -14.40 -10.14
C TYR A 329 -8.53 -13.19 -10.97
N ASP A 330 -8.24 -11.97 -10.47
CA ASP A 330 -8.65 -10.73 -11.15
C ASP A 330 -7.65 -10.26 -12.22
N CYS A 331 -6.57 -11.00 -12.43
CA CYS A 331 -5.67 -10.76 -13.56
C CYS A 331 -5.16 -12.09 -14.15
N PRO A 332 -6.00 -12.81 -14.91
CA PRO A 332 -5.63 -14.09 -15.53
C PRO A 332 -4.46 -13.99 -16.53
N GLN A 333 -4.14 -12.78 -17.01
CA GLN A 333 -3.01 -12.51 -17.88
C GLN A 333 -1.73 -12.11 -17.12
N CYS A 334 -1.85 -11.73 -15.85
CA CYS A 334 -0.69 -11.43 -15.00
C CYS A 334 0.08 -12.72 -14.73
N GLN A 335 1.40 -12.59 -14.53
CA GLN A 335 2.29 -13.74 -14.37
C GLN A 335 3.36 -13.47 -13.32
N SER A 336 4.13 -14.50 -12.96
CA SER A 336 5.25 -14.31 -12.03
C SER A 336 6.33 -13.38 -12.62
N LEU A 337 6.91 -12.52 -11.78
CA LEU A 337 8.07 -11.68 -12.09
C LEU A 337 9.36 -12.46 -12.34
N PHE A 338 9.36 -13.77 -12.09
CA PHE A 338 10.42 -14.68 -12.50
C PHE A 338 10.33 -15.09 -13.98
N TYR A 339 9.34 -14.56 -14.71
CA TYR A 339 9.29 -14.62 -16.16
C TYR A 339 9.34 -13.22 -16.76
N PRO A 340 9.99 -13.05 -17.92
CA PRO A 340 10.03 -11.75 -18.61
C PRO A 340 8.60 -11.27 -18.92
N LEU A 341 8.21 -10.12 -18.37
CA LEU A 341 6.94 -9.45 -18.69
C LEU A 341 6.98 -8.90 -20.13
N PRO A 342 5.86 -8.70 -20.83
CA PRO A 342 5.88 -8.07 -22.14
C PRO A 342 6.39 -6.61 -22.09
N GLU A 343 7.17 -6.19 -23.09
CA GLU A 343 7.68 -4.81 -23.17
C GLU A 343 6.58 -3.80 -23.49
N SER A 344 5.63 -4.19 -24.33
CA SER A 344 4.48 -3.37 -24.73
C SER A 344 3.25 -3.58 -23.84
N ARG A 345 3.44 -4.05 -22.60
CA ARG A 345 2.33 -4.37 -21.69
C ARG A 345 1.56 -3.11 -21.30
N SER A 346 0.26 -3.14 -21.50
CA SER A 346 -0.67 -2.07 -21.12
C SER A 346 -1.15 -2.16 -19.68
N CYS A 347 -1.71 -1.06 -19.15
CA CYS A 347 -2.33 -1.05 -17.82
C CYS A 347 -3.50 -2.03 -17.69
N SER A 348 -4.31 -2.22 -18.73
CA SER A 348 -5.39 -3.21 -18.72
C SER A 348 -4.85 -4.64 -18.63
N GLU A 349 -3.77 -4.96 -19.35
CA GLU A 349 -3.07 -6.25 -19.23
C GLU A 349 -2.37 -6.45 -17.88
N ALA A 350 -2.16 -5.38 -17.11
CA ALA A 350 -1.66 -5.45 -15.75
C ALA A 350 -2.77 -5.38 -14.69
N ALA A 351 -4.05 -5.35 -15.10
CA ALA A 351 -5.21 -5.11 -14.24
C ALA A 351 -5.06 -3.84 -13.38
N ILE A 352 -4.46 -2.80 -13.95
CA ILE A 352 -4.35 -1.46 -13.38
C ILE A 352 -5.50 -0.62 -13.97
N PRO A 353 -6.46 -0.17 -13.14
CA PRO A 353 -7.50 0.75 -13.60
C PRO A 353 -6.92 2.05 -14.18
N GLU A 354 -7.58 2.61 -15.19
CA GLU A 354 -7.13 3.82 -15.89
C GLU A 354 -6.80 4.99 -14.94
N ALA A 355 -7.60 5.18 -13.88
CA ALA A 355 -7.36 6.22 -12.86
C ALA A 355 -6.04 6.07 -12.10
N TYR A 356 -5.41 4.89 -12.14
CA TYR A 356 -4.10 4.61 -11.53
C TYR A 356 -2.99 4.38 -12.56
N CYS A 357 -3.30 4.37 -13.86
CA CYS A 357 -2.34 4.05 -14.91
C CYS A 357 -1.32 5.18 -15.11
N THR A 358 -0.02 4.87 -14.96
CA THR A 358 1.07 5.86 -15.09
C THR A 358 1.86 5.74 -16.40
N CYS A 359 1.37 4.96 -17.37
CA CYS A 359 2.07 4.70 -18.63
C CYS A 359 1.97 5.85 -19.64
N HIS A 360 1.04 6.78 -19.46
CA HIS A 360 0.71 7.79 -20.45
C HIS A 360 1.25 9.16 -20.08
N ASN A 361 1.64 9.91 -21.10
CA ASN A 361 2.06 11.29 -20.93
C ASN A 361 0.87 12.24 -21.06
N TYR A 362 0.88 13.27 -20.23
CA TYR A 362 -0.17 14.27 -20.17
C TYR A 362 0.43 15.66 -20.39
N GLU A 363 -0.30 16.52 -21.10
CA GLU A 363 0.04 17.92 -21.29
C GLU A 363 -1.01 18.82 -20.65
N GLU A 364 -0.56 19.90 -20.01
CA GLU A 364 -1.45 20.86 -19.37
C GLU A 364 -2.24 21.64 -20.43
N VAL A 365 -3.55 21.74 -20.23
CA VAL A 365 -4.43 22.53 -21.11
C VAL A 365 -4.77 23.86 -20.45
N GLN A 366 -4.86 24.91 -21.28
CA GLN A 366 -5.29 26.22 -20.81
C GLN A 366 -6.75 26.15 -20.33
N GLU A 367 -7.03 26.86 -19.23
CA GLU A 367 -8.36 26.95 -18.66
C GLU A 367 -9.32 27.66 -19.62
N ASP A 368 -10.45 27.02 -19.92
CA ASP A 368 -11.50 27.57 -20.77
C ASP A 368 -12.90 27.04 -20.38
N HIS A 369 -13.93 27.47 -21.11
CA HIS A 369 -15.31 27.01 -20.84
C HIS A 369 -15.46 25.48 -20.84
N GLY A 370 -14.71 24.77 -21.68
CA GLY A 370 -14.78 23.31 -21.76
C GLY A 370 -14.14 22.62 -20.56
N THR A 371 -13.03 23.14 -20.02
CA THR A 371 -12.43 22.59 -18.81
C THR A 371 -13.31 22.82 -17.58
N TRP A 372 -13.94 24.00 -17.49
CA TRP A 372 -14.96 24.31 -16.47
C TRP A 372 -16.16 23.39 -16.55
N ARG A 373 -16.74 23.26 -17.74
CA ARG A 373 -17.90 22.39 -17.96
C ARG A 373 -17.63 20.94 -17.59
N MET A 374 -16.43 20.43 -17.93
CA MET A 374 -16.00 19.09 -17.54
C MET A 374 -15.95 18.93 -16.02
N ALA A 375 -15.31 19.84 -15.30
CA ALA A 375 -15.20 19.75 -13.84
C ALA A 375 -16.56 19.88 -13.13
N GLU A 376 -17.47 20.71 -13.65
CA GLU A 376 -18.86 20.79 -13.17
C GLU A 376 -19.60 19.45 -13.32
N LEU A 377 -19.49 18.83 -14.50
CA LEU A 377 -20.09 17.50 -14.74
C LEU A 377 -19.49 16.44 -13.82
N VAL A 378 -18.20 16.51 -13.50
CA VAL A 378 -17.58 15.61 -12.51
C VAL A 378 -18.19 15.83 -11.12
N VAL A 379 -18.35 17.08 -10.68
CA VAL A 379 -19.01 17.40 -9.40
C VAL A 379 -20.47 16.92 -9.39
N ASP A 380 -21.20 17.07 -10.49
CA ASP A 380 -22.56 16.55 -10.63
C ASP A 380 -22.61 15.03 -10.49
N ARG A 381 -21.64 14.30 -11.06
CA ARG A 381 -21.53 12.84 -10.89
C ARG A 381 -21.24 12.45 -9.44
N ILE A 382 -20.42 13.21 -8.72
CA ILE A 382 -20.19 13.00 -7.28
C ILE A 382 -21.51 13.21 -6.50
N ASN A 383 -22.25 14.28 -6.78
CA ASN A 383 -23.54 14.54 -6.11
C ASN A 383 -24.58 13.44 -6.41
N GLN A 384 -24.64 12.97 -7.66
CA GLN A 384 -25.50 11.85 -8.05
C GLN A 384 -25.11 10.55 -7.33
N TYR A 385 -23.82 10.28 -7.15
CA TYR A 385 -23.33 9.14 -6.37
C TYR A 385 -23.79 9.24 -4.90
N LEU A 386 -23.66 10.40 -4.27
CA LEU A 386 -24.14 10.62 -2.90
C LEU A 386 -25.67 10.41 -2.81
N GLN A 387 -26.43 10.88 -3.79
CA GLN A 387 -27.87 10.68 -3.86
C GLN A 387 -28.26 9.20 -4.04
N TYR A 388 -27.59 8.49 -4.96
CA TYR A 388 -27.83 7.07 -5.22
C TYR A 388 -27.60 6.21 -3.98
N ASN A 389 -26.59 6.58 -3.17
CA ASN A 389 -26.28 5.94 -1.90
C ASN A 389 -27.12 6.47 -0.71
N ASN A 390 -28.15 7.28 -0.94
CA ASN A 390 -29.05 7.84 0.08
C ASN A 390 -28.36 8.73 1.14
N LEU A 391 -27.31 9.45 0.76
CA LEU A 391 -26.49 10.26 1.69
C LEU A 391 -26.86 11.74 1.73
N GLN A 392 -27.87 12.18 0.98
CA GLN A 392 -28.27 13.59 0.86
C GLN A 392 -28.70 14.26 2.18
N ASN A 393 -29.11 13.47 3.17
CA ASN A 393 -29.49 13.98 4.50
C ASN A 393 -28.31 14.06 5.48
N LEU A 394 -27.16 13.49 5.10
CA LEU A 394 -25.95 13.45 5.93
C LEU A 394 -24.86 14.35 5.34
N CYS A 395 -24.67 14.28 4.03
CA CYS A 395 -23.62 14.95 3.27
C CYS A 395 -24.16 16.16 2.51
N SER A 396 -23.39 17.24 2.49
CA SER A 396 -23.70 18.43 1.69
C SER A 396 -23.54 18.18 0.20
N SER A 397 -24.42 18.75 -0.62
CA SER A 397 -24.19 18.86 -2.06
C SER A 397 -22.96 19.71 -2.35
N LEU A 398 -22.10 19.21 -3.24
CA LEU A 398 -20.86 19.85 -3.62
C LEU A 398 -21.07 20.82 -4.78
N THR A 399 -20.35 21.94 -4.78
CA THR A 399 -20.37 22.92 -5.87
C THR A 399 -18.94 23.32 -6.20
N LEU A 400 -18.59 23.24 -7.48
CA LEU A 400 -17.27 23.61 -7.99
C LEU A 400 -16.90 25.04 -7.56
N ARG A 401 -15.67 25.23 -7.11
CA ARG A 401 -15.12 26.54 -6.72
C ARG A 401 -14.03 27.01 -7.67
N VAL A 402 -13.06 26.15 -7.95
CA VAL A 402 -11.90 26.47 -8.80
C VAL A 402 -11.30 25.21 -9.40
N ILE A 403 -10.74 25.33 -10.60
CA ILE A 403 -9.90 24.31 -11.23
C ILE A 403 -8.44 24.68 -10.95
N ASN A 404 -7.67 23.73 -10.42
CA ASN A 404 -6.25 23.95 -10.14
C ASN A 404 -5.38 23.60 -11.34
N ILE A 405 -5.67 22.49 -12.00
CA ILE A 405 -4.97 22.04 -13.21
C ILE A 405 -5.89 21.13 -14.01
N THR A 406 -5.81 21.22 -15.33
CA THR A 406 -6.35 20.20 -16.23
C THR A 406 -5.27 19.79 -17.21
N GLU A 407 -5.13 18.49 -17.43
CA GLU A 407 -4.17 17.92 -18.36
C GLU A 407 -4.90 16.95 -19.30
N VAL A 408 -4.47 16.87 -20.55
CA VAL A 408 -5.02 15.95 -21.55
C VAL A 408 -3.95 14.92 -21.93
N ARG A 409 -4.36 13.66 -22.13
CA ARG A 409 -3.45 12.62 -22.62
C ARG A 409 -2.93 13.03 -24.00
N MET A 410 -1.61 13.01 -24.16
CA MET A 410 -0.99 13.16 -25.48
C MET A 410 -1.28 11.91 -26.30
N LEU A 411 -1.89 12.09 -27.47
CA LEU A 411 -2.19 10.98 -28.37
C LEU A 411 -0.89 10.50 -29.05
N GLU A 412 -0.59 9.22 -28.89
CA GLU A 412 0.40 8.55 -29.74
C GLU A 412 -0.24 8.20 -31.10
N SER A 413 0.58 7.98 -32.14
CA SER A 413 0.09 7.74 -33.52
C SER A 413 -0.95 6.64 -33.63
N ASP A 414 -0.87 5.65 -32.74
CA ASP A 414 -1.66 4.42 -32.79
C ASP A 414 -2.98 4.54 -31.98
N GLU A 415 -3.09 5.49 -31.04
CA GLU A 415 -4.32 5.74 -30.26
C GLU A 415 -5.41 6.49 -31.05
N TYR A 416 -5.05 7.11 -32.18
CA TYR A 416 -5.98 7.84 -33.05
C TYR A 416 -7.11 6.96 -33.62
N VAL A 417 -6.92 5.64 -33.64
CA VAL A 417 -7.80 4.68 -34.30
C VAL A 417 -8.88 4.11 -33.36
N GLY A 418 -8.65 4.15 -32.04
CA GLY A 418 -9.49 3.44 -31.05
C GLY A 418 -10.49 4.28 -30.26
N LEU A 419 -10.20 5.57 -30.03
CA LEU A 419 -11.09 6.47 -29.29
C LEU A 419 -12.20 6.97 -30.23
N GLY A 420 -13.47 6.82 -29.81
CA GLY A 420 -14.61 7.40 -30.54
C GLY A 420 -14.35 8.86 -30.88
N LYS A 421 -14.72 9.30 -32.09
CA LYS A 421 -14.36 10.62 -32.65
C LYS A 421 -14.66 11.78 -31.68
N GLY A 422 -13.65 12.20 -30.90
CA GLY A 422 -13.70 13.36 -30.01
C GLY A 422 -13.45 13.07 -28.52
N LEU A 423 -13.56 11.82 -28.08
CA LEU A 423 -13.25 11.43 -26.69
C LEU A 423 -11.74 11.49 -26.43
N ARG A 424 -11.35 12.08 -25.29
CA ARG A 424 -9.96 12.12 -24.82
C ARG A 424 -9.88 11.89 -23.31
N HIS A 425 -8.78 11.31 -22.85
CA HIS A 425 -8.50 11.19 -21.43
C HIS A 425 -8.01 12.53 -20.87
N TYR A 426 -8.60 12.96 -19.76
CA TYR A 426 -8.19 14.13 -19.01
C TYR A 426 -7.92 13.79 -17.55
N HIS A 427 -6.94 14.47 -16.99
CA HIS A 427 -6.76 14.63 -15.56
C HIS A 427 -7.24 16.01 -15.16
N THR A 428 -8.05 16.11 -14.11
CA THR A 428 -8.45 17.40 -13.57
C THR A 428 -8.34 17.40 -12.06
N LYS A 429 -7.63 18.41 -11.52
CA LYS A 429 -7.64 18.70 -10.08
C LYS A 429 -8.46 19.95 -9.86
N PHE A 430 -9.39 19.87 -8.93
CA PHE A 430 -10.30 20.96 -8.64
C PHE A 430 -10.66 21.01 -7.16
N GLN A 431 -11.18 22.15 -6.74
CA GLN A 431 -11.66 22.39 -5.40
C GLN A 431 -13.15 22.73 -5.43
N VAL A 432 -13.90 22.28 -4.42
CA VAL A 432 -15.31 22.65 -4.21
C VAL A 432 -15.45 23.63 -3.04
N HIS A 433 -16.57 24.33 -2.97
CA HIS A 433 -16.82 25.33 -1.92
C HIS A 433 -16.88 24.70 -0.52
N GLN A 434 -17.49 23.52 -0.42
CA GLN A 434 -17.72 22.83 0.85
C GLN A 434 -16.38 22.41 1.43
N ASN A 435 -16.03 23.01 2.57
CA ASN A 435 -14.79 22.79 3.33
C ASN A 435 -13.48 22.86 2.51
N LEU A 436 -13.49 23.50 1.34
CA LEU A 436 -12.34 23.56 0.43
C LEU A 436 -11.81 22.17 0.06
N ALA A 437 -12.73 21.23 -0.11
CA ALA A 437 -12.43 19.87 -0.52
C ALA A 437 -11.76 19.84 -1.89
N GLU A 438 -10.65 19.11 -2.00
CA GLU A 438 -9.83 19.03 -3.20
C GLU A 438 -9.91 17.61 -3.79
N PHE A 439 -10.14 17.51 -5.09
CA PHE A 439 -10.32 16.25 -5.81
C PHE A 439 -9.36 16.14 -6.99
N PHE A 440 -9.01 14.91 -7.33
CA PHE A 440 -8.33 14.54 -8.58
C PHE A 440 -9.21 13.51 -9.29
N ALA A 441 -9.67 13.83 -10.49
CA ALA A 441 -10.40 12.90 -11.35
C ALA A 441 -9.63 12.59 -12.65
N THR A 442 -9.66 11.31 -13.04
CA THR A 442 -9.30 10.85 -14.39
C THR A 442 -10.59 10.54 -15.14
N VAL A 443 -10.79 11.19 -16.29
CA VAL A 443 -12.05 11.13 -17.04
C VAL A 443 -11.81 10.90 -18.52
N LEU A 444 -12.77 10.27 -19.19
CA LEU A 444 -12.82 10.22 -20.65
C LEU A 444 -13.95 11.15 -21.11
N TYR A 445 -13.58 12.22 -21.82
CA TYR A 445 -14.47 13.35 -22.10
C TYR A 445 -14.41 13.80 -23.56
N ASP A 446 -15.57 14.07 -24.16
CA ASP A 446 -15.69 14.74 -25.47
C ASP A 446 -16.17 16.18 -25.25
N ARG A 447 -15.31 17.14 -25.60
CA ARG A 447 -15.56 18.58 -25.40
C ARG A 447 -16.71 19.14 -26.25
N ARG A 448 -17.10 18.46 -27.33
CA ARG A 448 -18.13 18.92 -28.28
C ARG A 448 -19.50 18.36 -27.90
N THR A 449 -19.57 17.09 -27.52
CA THR A 449 -20.84 16.43 -27.15
C THR A 449 -21.14 16.53 -25.66
N GLU A 450 -20.16 16.94 -24.85
CA GLU A 450 -20.19 16.86 -23.38
C GLU A 450 -20.35 15.44 -22.82
N GLU A 451 -20.05 14.42 -23.64
CA GLU A 451 -20.05 13.04 -23.20
C GLU A 451 -18.92 12.81 -22.18
N LEU A 452 -19.30 12.41 -20.95
CA LEU A 452 -18.38 12.18 -19.84
C LEU A 452 -18.51 10.74 -19.32
N HIS A 453 -17.43 9.98 -19.42
CA HIS A 453 -17.28 8.67 -18.80
C HIS A 453 -16.34 8.78 -17.59
N ILE A 454 -16.85 8.38 -16.43
CA ILE A 454 -16.11 8.42 -15.17
C ILE A 454 -16.64 7.36 -14.22
N ASN A 455 -15.72 6.68 -13.52
CA ASN A 455 -16.06 5.91 -12.33
C ASN A 455 -15.83 6.79 -11.10
N VAL A 456 -16.92 7.19 -10.42
CA VAL A 456 -16.86 8.11 -9.28
C VAL A 456 -16.03 7.52 -8.14
N GLU A 457 -16.07 6.21 -7.92
CA GLU A 457 -15.34 5.54 -6.84
C GLU A 457 -13.81 5.59 -7.02
N LEU A 458 -13.33 5.94 -8.21
CA LEU A 458 -11.90 6.11 -8.52
C LEU A 458 -11.43 7.57 -8.44
N ILE A 459 -12.32 8.52 -8.14
CA ILE A 459 -11.93 9.91 -7.89
C ILE A 459 -11.21 10.00 -6.55
N ASN A 460 -10.02 10.59 -6.52
CA ASN A 460 -9.25 10.73 -5.29
C ASN A 460 -9.59 12.03 -4.55
N ARG A 461 -9.78 11.93 -3.23
CA ARG A 461 -9.80 13.07 -2.32
C ARG A 461 -8.37 13.39 -1.86
N ILE A 462 -7.81 14.51 -2.31
CA ILE A 462 -6.37 14.80 -2.20
C ILE A 462 -5.96 15.68 -1.01
N ASN A 463 -6.92 16.07 -0.16
CA ASN A 463 -6.68 16.71 1.14
C ASN A 463 -7.31 15.92 2.28
N ILE A 464 -6.81 16.09 3.51
CA ILE A 464 -7.25 15.35 4.70
C ILE A 464 -8.76 15.55 4.92
N TYR A 465 -9.52 14.45 4.94
CA TYR A 465 -10.99 14.47 4.91
C TYR A 465 -11.66 13.79 6.13
N ARG A 466 -10.90 13.14 7.02
CA ARG A 466 -11.49 12.38 8.15
C ARG A 466 -12.47 13.19 9.01
N ALA A 467 -12.16 14.45 9.27
CA ALA A 467 -13.01 15.33 10.09
C ALA A 467 -14.25 15.85 9.34
N ASP A 468 -14.22 15.85 7.99
CA ASP A 468 -15.33 16.26 7.16
C ASP A 468 -16.39 15.15 7.06
N ALA A 469 -15.99 13.88 7.14
CA ALA A 469 -16.82 12.71 6.80
C ALA A 469 -17.19 11.81 8.01
N GLU A 470 -17.28 12.36 9.23
CA GLU A 470 -17.56 11.57 10.45
C GLU A 470 -18.96 10.95 10.51
N CYS A 471 -19.90 11.41 9.68
CA CYS A 471 -21.30 10.97 9.64
C CYS A 471 -21.53 9.74 8.75
N VAL A 472 -20.51 9.27 8.05
CA VAL A 472 -20.54 8.06 7.23
C VAL A 472 -19.48 7.09 7.73
N ASP A 473 -19.73 5.79 7.61
CA ASP A 473 -18.76 4.76 8.02
C ASP A 473 -18.00 4.15 6.84
N ASP A 474 -18.66 4.05 5.68
CA ASP A 474 -18.10 3.50 4.46
C ASP A 474 -16.85 4.26 3.97
N GLY A 475 -15.80 3.52 3.63
CA GLY A 475 -14.50 4.09 3.27
C GLY A 475 -14.51 4.88 1.96
N THR A 476 -15.29 4.43 0.97
CA THR A 476 -15.39 5.08 -0.34
C THR A 476 -16.25 6.32 -0.25
N GLN A 477 -17.40 6.24 0.42
CA GLN A 477 -18.30 7.38 0.63
C GLN A 477 -17.63 8.50 1.42
N LYS A 478 -16.72 8.17 2.35
CA LYS A 478 -15.91 9.16 3.10
C LYS A 478 -15.08 10.08 2.22
N LEU A 479 -14.68 9.66 1.01
CA LEU A 479 -13.92 10.50 0.09
C LEU A 479 -14.75 11.72 -0.39
N PHE A 480 -16.05 11.50 -0.56
CA PHE A 480 -16.97 12.47 -1.19
C PHE A 480 -17.83 13.21 -0.17
N CYS A 481 -18.18 12.55 0.94
CA CYS A 481 -19.07 13.11 1.94
C CYS A 481 -18.41 14.24 2.73
N ILE A 482 -19.09 15.39 2.77
CA ILE A 482 -18.80 16.47 3.72
C ILE A 482 -20.06 16.61 4.57
N CYS A 483 -20.00 16.22 5.83
CA CYS A 483 -21.15 16.18 6.71
C CYS A 483 -21.76 17.57 6.87
N LEU A 484 -23.09 17.65 6.79
CA LEU A 484 -23.83 18.89 6.99
C LEU A 484 -23.48 19.56 8.33
N SER A 485 -23.23 18.75 9.37
CA SER A 485 -22.83 19.20 10.71
C SER A 485 -21.39 19.73 10.80
N LYS A 486 -20.58 19.58 9.74
CA LYS A 486 -19.15 19.95 9.69
C LYS A 486 -18.84 21.04 8.68
N LEU A 487 -19.87 21.61 8.02
CA LEU A 487 -19.68 22.71 7.08
C LEU A 487 -19.09 23.92 7.78
N ARG A 488 -17.98 24.42 7.25
CA ARG A 488 -17.33 25.64 7.72
C ARG A 488 -18.03 26.83 7.07
N ASN A 489 -18.63 27.70 7.86
CA ASN A 489 -19.10 28.99 7.37
C ASN A 489 -17.88 29.82 6.96
N ASN A 490 -17.89 30.40 5.76
CA ASN A 490 -16.78 31.19 5.17
C ASN A 490 -16.39 32.47 5.95
N GLU A 491 -16.87 32.67 7.18
CA GLU A 491 -16.66 33.88 7.98
C GLU A 491 -15.50 33.81 8.98
N SER A 492 -14.84 32.66 9.15
CA SER A 492 -13.70 32.55 10.05
C SER A 492 -12.51 31.91 9.36
N THR A 493 -11.81 32.70 8.55
CA THR A 493 -10.40 32.44 8.26
C THR A 493 -9.62 32.71 9.56
N PRO A 494 -8.99 31.71 10.21
CA PRO A 494 -7.94 32.01 11.16
C PRO A 494 -6.74 32.47 10.35
N THR A 495 -6.36 33.73 10.49
CA THR A 495 -5.02 34.22 10.14
C THR A 495 -4.02 33.31 10.84
N ILE A 496 -3.29 32.50 10.07
CA ILE A 496 -2.15 31.73 10.58
C ILE A 496 -0.97 32.69 10.61
N GLN A 497 -0.45 32.93 11.82
CA GLN A 497 0.88 33.46 12.08
C GLN A 497 1.88 32.31 12.09
#